data_AF-V4NZT9-F1
#
_entry.id   AF-V4NZT9-F1
#
_cell.length_a   1.000
_cell.length_b   1.000
_cell.length_c   1.000
_cell.angle_alpha   90.00
_cell.angle_beta   90.00
_cell.angle_gamma   90.00
#
_symmetry.space_group_name_H-M   'P 1'
#
loop_
_entity.id
_entity.type
_entity.pdbx_description
1 polymer ?
#
loop_
_entity_poly.entity_id
_entity_poly.type
_entity_poly.pdbx_seq_one_letter_code
_entity_poly.pdbx_strand_id
1 'polypeptide(L)'
;MHAGRLYVNGSAVVLNNMPTASADKTATQLTVQQETLTSGRSYLIQTDSGQNRGRETPVFTVPAGHYFVMGDNRDNSLDSRFAPDSPYGPGIGFLPAENLEGRVVMVLMSWKPGSSIWKPWTWLNLRWDRFFHSVH
;
A
#
# COMPACT_ATOMS: atom_id res chain seq x y z
N MET A 1 -8.12 11.96 -3.03
CA MET A 1 -7.97 12.10 -1.57
C MET A 1 -8.10 13.56 -1.20
N HIS A 2 -8.64 13.84 -0.02
CA HIS A 2 -8.77 15.19 0.53
C HIS A 2 -8.38 15.20 2.01
N ALA A 3 -7.51 16.12 2.41
CA ALA A 3 -6.73 16.12 3.65
C ALA A 3 -6.17 14.74 4.05
N GLY A 4 -5.67 13.96 3.08
CA GLY A 4 -5.14 12.60 3.32
C GLY A 4 -6.19 11.53 3.59
N ARG A 5 -7.49 11.87 3.50
CA ARG A 5 -8.59 10.91 3.60
C ARG A 5 -9.04 10.43 2.22
N LEU A 6 -9.27 9.13 2.08
CA LEU A 6 -9.82 8.55 0.86
C LEU A 6 -11.33 8.80 0.75
N TYR A 7 -11.77 9.16 -0.45
CA TYR A 7 -13.17 9.27 -0.83
C TYR A 7 -13.40 8.40 -2.06
N VAL A 8 -14.45 7.58 -2.03
CA VAL A 8 -14.86 6.71 -3.14
C VAL A 8 -16.31 7.03 -3.47
N ASN A 9 -16.59 7.36 -4.73
CA ASN A 9 -17.92 7.75 -5.21
C ASN A 9 -18.60 8.83 -4.34
N GLY A 10 -17.81 9.82 -3.89
CA GLY A 10 -18.28 10.93 -3.05
C GLY A 10 -18.40 10.61 -1.55
N SER A 11 -18.30 9.34 -1.13
CA SER A 11 -18.35 8.95 0.27
C SER A 11 -16.95 8.86 0.88
N ALA A 12 -16.77 9.49 2.05
CA ALA A 12 -15.54 9.36 2.82
C ALA A 12 -15.40 7.94 3.35
N VAL A 13 -14.24 7.34 3.16
CA VAL A 13 -13.90 6.03 3.71
C VAL A 13 -13.69 6.18 5.22
N VAL A 14 -14.09 5.16 6.00
CA VAL A 14 -13.89 5.15 7.47
C VAL A 14 -12.42 4.93 7.76
N LEU A 15 -11.84 5.74 8.63
CA LEU A 15 -10.42 5.70 8.96
C LEU A 15 -10.24 5.70 10.47
N ASN A 16 -9.66 4.63 11.00
CA ASN A 16 -9.40 4.47 12.43
C ASN A 16 -7.89 4.42 12.68
N ASN A 17 -7.39 5.22 13.63
CA ASN A 17 -5.98 5.14 14.03
C ASN A 17 -5.74 3.86 14.82
N MET A 18 -4.69 3.12 14.46
CA MET A 18 -4.26 1.96 15.22
C MET A 18 -3.31 2.39 16.34
N PRO A 19 -3.26 1.67 17.48
CA PRO A 19 -2.37 2.01 18.60
C PRO A 19 -0.88 1.93 18.25
N THR A 20 -0.54 1.25 17.17
CA THR A 20 0.83 0.97 16.76
C THR A 20 1.34 2.08 15.85
N ALA A 21 2.02 3.07 16.43
CA ALA A 21 2.97 3.89 15.68
C ALA A 21 4.25 3.06 15.51
N SER A 22 4.71 2.89 14.27
CA SER A 22 6.01 2.28 14.00
C SER A 22 7.00 3.38 13.63
N ALA A 23 8.29 3.21 13.89
CA ALA A 23 9.31 4.09 13.33
C ALA A 23 9.95 3.36 12.17
N ASP A 24 10.07 4.00 11.01
CA ASP A 24 10.88 3.43 9.93
C ASP A 24 12.36 3.46 10.32
N LYS A 25 13.21 2.74 9.58
CA LYS A 25 14.68 2.70 9.75
C LYS A 25 15.35 4.08 9.71
N THR A 26 14.62 5.11 9.27
CA THR A 26 15.05 6.52 9.14
C THR A 26 14.56 7.42 10.28
N ALA A 27 14.00 6.86 11.37
CA ALA A 27 13.41 7.59 12.50
C ALA A 27 12.16 8.44 12.18
N THR A 28 11.56 8.27 10.99
CA THR A 28 10.28 8.88 10.64
C THR A 28 9.15 8.18 11.39
N GLN A 29 8.28 8.95 12.04
CA GLN A 29 7.10 8.40 12.72
C GLN A 29 6.10 7.92 11.67
N LEU A 30 5.74 6.65 11.76
CA LEU A 30 4.73 6.01 10.92
C LEU A 30 3.44 5.89 11.73
N THR A 31 2.34 6.24 11.09
CA THR A 31 1.00 6.00 11.62
C THR A 31 0.40 4.83 10.86
N VAL A 32 -0.04 3.81 11.60
CA VAL A 32 -0.84 2.73 11.04
C VAL A 32 -2.30 3.06 11.27
N GLN A 33 -3.11 2.94 10.22
CA GLN A 33 -4.54 3.21 10.27
C GLN A 33 -5.30 2.06 9.60
N GLN A 34 -6.50 1.76 10.09
CA GLN A 34 -7.42 0.86 9.41
C GLN A 34 -8.38 1.68 8.56
N GLU A 35 -8.35 1.43 7.25
CA GLU A 35 -9.21 2.06 6.27
C GLU A 35 -10.30 1.07 5.85
N THR A 36 -11.58 1.40 6.07
CA THR A 36 -12.73 0.55 5.73
C THR A 36 -13.53 1.15 4.58
N LEU A 37 -13.41 0.54 3.41
CA LEU A 37 -14.09 0.93 2.16
C LEU A 37 -15.61 0.89 2.31
N THR A 38 -16.30 1.60 1.41
CA THR A 38 -17.77 1.60 1.33
C THR A 38 -18.36 0.22 1.05
N SER A 39 -17.56 -0.69 0.48
CA SER A 39 -17.91 -2.10 0.30
C SER A 39 -17.85 -2.94 1.59
N GLY A 40 -17.38 -2.37 2.71
CA GLY A 40 -17.19 -3.04 3.99
C GLY A 40 -15.84 -3.74 4.18
N ARG A 41 -14.98 -3.76 3.15
CA ARG A 41 -13.62 -4.31 3.28
C ARG A 41 -12.70 -3.35 4.01
N SER A 42 -11.88 -3.89 4.91
CA SER A 42 -10.91 -3.11 5.69
C SER A 42 -9.48 -3.49 5.36
N TYR A 43 -8.60 -2.49 5.29
CA TYR A 43 -7.18 -2.63 5.00
C TYR A 43 -6.36 -1.86 6.02
N LEU A 44 -5.17 -2.36 6.36
CA LEU A 44 -4.22 -1.58 7.14
C LEU A 44 -3.38 -0.75 6.17
N ILE A 45 -3.36 0.56 6.40
CA ILE A 45 -2.53 1.50 5.66
C ILE A 45 -1.49 2.10 6.59
N GLN A 46 -0.40 2.56 5.99
CA GLN A 46 0.68 3.26 6.65
C GLN A 46 0.87 4.62 6.02
N THR A 47 0.95 5.64 6.86
CA THR A 47 1.33 7.01 6.49
C THR A 47 2.55 7.43 7.30
N ASP A 48 3.35 8.34 6.76
CA ASP A 48 4.53 8.90 7.42
C ASP A 48 4.27 10.35 7.87
N SER A 49 5.01 10.84 8.87
CA SER A 49 4.82 12.22 9.37
C SER A 49 5.44 13.31 8.48
N GLY A 50 6.17 12.95 7.42
CA GLY A 50 7.07 13.86 6.71
C GLY A 50 6.68 14.16 5.25
N GLN A 51 5.89 13.30 4.62
CA GLN A 51 5.50 13.41 3.22
C GLN A 51 4.01 13.68 3.10
N ASN A 52 3.69 14.73 2.36
CA ASN A 52 2.31 15.08 2.02
C ASN A 52 1.96 14.73 0.56
N ARG A 53 2.78 13.90 -0.09
CA ARG A 53 2.62 13.55 -1.51
C ARG A 53 1.37 12.70 -1.69
N GLY A 54 0.53 13.07 -2.65
CA GLY A 54 -0.69 12.34 -2.96
C GLY A 54 -1.73 12.36 -1.83
N ARG A 55 -1.57 13.19 -0.78
CA ARG A 55 -2.59 13.41 0.25
C ARG A 55 -3.77 14.19 -0.30
N GLU A 56 -3.47 15.18 -1.16
CA GLU A 56 -4.44 15.87 -2.01
C GLU A 56 -4.30 15.43 -3.44
N THR A 57 -5.43 15.06 -4.04
CA THR A 57 -5.50 14.69 -5.45
C THR A 57 -6.76 15.27 -6.07
N PRO A 58 -6.78 15.49 -7.39
CA PRO A 58 -8.05 15.68 -8.10
C PRO A 58 -8.97 14.46 -7.93
N VAL A 59 -10.23 14.63 -8.33
CA VAL A 59 -11.16 13.51 -8.49
C VAL A 59 -10.74 12.72 -9.73
N PHE A 60 -10.69 11.39 -9.59
CA PHE A 60 -10.41 10.48 -10.69
C PHE A 60 -11.69 9.80 -11.12
N THR A 61 -12.02 9.88 -12.40
CA THR A 61 -13.04 9.04 -13.04
C THR A 61 -12.33 7.88 -13.71
N VAL A 62 -12.45 6.68 -13.14
CA VAL A 62 -11.80 5.48 -13.67
C VAL A 62 -12.47 5.09 -14.99
N PRO A 63 -11.73 5.01 -16.11
CA PRO A 63 -12.31 4.58 -17.39
C PRO A 63 -12.81 3.14 -17.32
N ALA A 64 -13.74 2.79 -18.22
CA ALA A 64 -14.14 1.39 -18.38
C ALA A 64 -12.92 0.52 -18.72
N GLY A 65 -12.90 -0.71 -18.19
CA GLY A 65 -11.78 -1.64 -18.38
C GLY A 65 -10.49 -1.26 -17.64
N HIS A 66 -10.53 -0.30 -16.71
CA HIS A 66 -9.39 0.12 -15.93
C HIS A 66 -9.64 0.04 -14.43
N TYR A 67 -8.57 0.08 -13.66
CA TYR A 67 -8.57 0.06 -12.21
C TYR A 67 -7.77 1.23 -11.64
N PHE A 68 -8.20 1.73 -10.50
CA PHE A 68 -7.42 2.65 -9.68
C PHE A 68 -6.88 1.86 -8.49
N VAL A 69 -5.55 1.77 -8.40
CA VAL A 69 -4.86 1.00 -7.35
C VAL A 69 -4.10 1.94 -6.44
N MET A 70 -4.06 1.60 -5.16
CA MET A 70 -3.33 2.34 -4.15
C MET A 70 -2.50 1.38 -3.30
N GLY A 71 -1.27 1.77 -2.97
CA GLY A 71 -0.42 1.01 -2.06
C GLY A 71 -0.81 1.23 -0.61
N ASP A 72 -0.63 0.21 0.22
CA ASP A 72 -0.88 0.30 1.67
C ASP A 72 0.11 1.27 2.35
N ASN A 73 1.35 1.35 1.87
CA ASN A 73 2.31 2.37 2.28
C ASN A 73 2.07 3.67 1.50
N ARG A 74 1.07 4.44 1.92
CA ARG A 74 0.45 5.53 1.17
C ARG A 74 1.43 6.65 0.81
N ASP A 75 2.36 6.99 1.68
CA ASP A 75 3.30 8.08 1.42
C ASP A 75 4.56 7.61 0.67
N ASN A 76 4.74 6.30 0.52
CA ASN A 76 5.88 5.68 -0.16
C ASN A 76 5.44 4.72 -1.29
N SER A 77 4.38 5.10 -2.01
CA SER A 77 3.86 4.33 -3.14
C SER A 77 3.60 5.28 -4.32
N LEU A 78 4.28 5.04 -5.45
CA LEU A 78 4.01 5.70 -6.73
C LEU A 78 2.88 4.97 -7.47
N ASP A 79 1.69 4.96 -6.87
CA ASP A 79 0.51 4.26 -7.37
C ASP A 79 -0.34 5.11 -8.35
N SER A 80 -1.62 4.76 -8.54
CA SER A 80 -2.51 5.44 -9.50
C SER A 80 -2.75 6.92 -9.22
N ARG A 81 -2.41 7.42 -8.03
CA ARG A 81 -2.46 8.85 -7.72
C ARG A 81 -1.47 9.68 -8.53
N PHE A 82 -0.42 9.04 -9.05
CA PHE A 82 0.67 9.68 -9.75
C PHE A 82 0.64 9.26 -11.22
N ALA A 83 0.72 10.24 -12.12
CA ALA A 83 0.85 10.01 -13.55
C ALA A 83 2.31 9.60 -13.90
N PRO A 84 2.54 9.00 -15.08
CA PRO A 84 3.90 8.63 -15.52
C PRO A 84 4.89 9.80 -15.58
N ASP A 85 4.40 11.02 -15.75
CA ASP A 85 5.17 12.27 -15.79
C ASP A 85 5.20 13.03 -14.45
N SER A 86 4.77 12.38 -13.35
CA SER A 86 4.73 13.02 -12.04
C SER A 86 6.12 13.52 -11.60
N PRO A 87 6.20 14.72 -10.98
CA PRO A 87 7.48 15.28 -10.50
C PRO A 87 8.12 14.48 -9.35
N TYR A 88 7.41 13.50 -8.79
CA TYR A 88 7.92 12.65 -7.71
C TYR A 88 8.50 11.31 -8.21
N GLY A 89 8.43 11.04 -9.51
CA GLY A 89 8.83 9.78 -10.13
C GLY A 89 7.68 9.17 -10.97
N PRO A 90 7.97 8.17 -11.82
CA PRO A 90 6.96 7.61 -12.71
C PRO A 90 5.92 6.82 -11.92
N GLY A 91 4.71 7.35 -11.84
CA GLY A 91 3.56 6.66 -11.28
C GLY A 91 2.87 5.72 -12.27
N ILE A 92 1.90 4.95 -11.79
CA ILE A 92 1.19 3.95 -12.60
C ILE A 92 0.08 4.59 -13.44
N GLY A 93 -0.59 5.64 -12.93
CA GLY A 93 -1.88 6.08 -13.47
C GLY A 93 -2.94 4.99 -13.37
N PHE A 94 -3.91 4.96 -14.30
CA PHE A 94 -4.92 3.89 -14.31
C PHE A 94 -4.32 2.58 -14.82
N LEU A 95 -4.65 1.47 -14.15
CA LEU A 95 -4.20 0.13 -14.51
C LEU A 95 -5.18 -0.53 -15.49
N PRO A 96 -4.81 -0.82 -16.75
CA PRO A 96 -5.67 -1.56 -17.67
C PRO A 96 -5.96 -2.97 -17.16
N ALA A 97 -7.19 -3.45 -17.38
CA ALA A 97 -7.64 -4.78 -16.95
C ALA A 97 -6.79 -5.92 -17.55
N GLU A 98 -6.30 -5.76 -18.77
CA GLU A 98 -5.41 -6.72 -19.45
C GLU A 98 -4.05 -6.89 -18.76
N ASN A 99 -3.63 -5.91 -17.95
CA ASN A 99 -2.39 -5.98 -17.17
C ASN A 99 -2.61 -6.61 -15.78
N LEU A 100 -3.83 -7.05 -15.46
CA LEU A 100 -4.10 -7.79 -14.23
C LEU A 100 -3.81 -9.28 -14.40
N GLU A 101 -2.68 -9.71 -13.85
CA GLU A 101 -2.27 -11.12 -13.88
C GLU A 101 -3.00 -11.99 -12.85
N GLY A 102 -3.29 -11.44 -11.67
CA GLY A 102 -3.96 -12.22 -10.63
C GLY A 102 -4.02 -11.54 -9.26
N ARG A 103 -4.53 -12.30 -8.28
CA ARG A 103 -4.65 -11.87 -6.88
C ARG A 103 -3.60 -12.56 -6.03
N VAL A 104 -2.88 -11.79 -5.23
CA VAL A 104 -2.00 -12.33 -4.18
C VAL A 104 -2.87 -12.88 -3.05
N VAL A 105 -2.72 -14.17 -2.73
CA VAL A 105 -3.53 -14.85 -1.71
C VAL A 105 -2.75 -15.20 -0.44
N MET A 106 -1.42 -15.32 -0.53
CA MET A 106 -0.60 -15.72 0.59
C MET A 106 0.85 -15.26 0.46
N VAL A 107 1.50 -15.05 1.60
CA VAL A 107 2.95 -14.99 1.70
C VAL A 107 3.45 -16.40 1.98
N LEU A 108 4.10 -17.03 0.99
CA LEU A 108 4.66 -18.38 1.16
C LEU A 108 5.84 -18.38 2.13
N MET A 109 6.75 -17.41 1.98
CA MET A 109 8.00 -17.38 2.73
C MET A 109 8.51 -15.95 2.89
N SER A 110 9.09 -15.62 4.04
CA SER A 110 9.73 -14.32 4.31
C SER A 110 11.04 -14.53 5.05
N TRP A 111 12.17 -14.13 4.46
CA TRP A 111 13.48 -14.20 5.10
C TRP A 111 13.81 -12.95 5.94
N LYS A 112 14.65 -13.13 6.96
CA LYS A 112 15.30 -12.02 7.66
C LYS A 112 16.36 -11.35 6.75
N PRO A 113 16.64 -10.04 6.91
CA PRO A 113 17.69 -9.36 6.15
C PRO A 113 19.03 -10.13 6.21
N GLY A 114 19.75 -10.18 5.09
CA GLY A 114 21.02 -10.91 4.98
C GLY A 114 20.90 -12.38 4.54
N SER A 115 19.69 -12.96 4.51
CA SER A 115 19.46 -14.29 3.93
C SER A 115 19.41 -14.25 2.41
N SER A 116 19.75 -15.35 1.75
CA SER A 116 19.78 -15.45 0.30
C SER A 116 19.53 -16.87 -0.18
N ILE A 117 18.89 -17.02 -1.35
CA ILE A 117 18.74 -18.31 -2.00
C ILE A 117 20.11 -18.95 -2.34
N TRP A 118 21.13 -18.13 -2.57
CA TRP A 118 22.50 -18.59 -2.85
C TRP A 118 23.33 -18.92 -1.60
N LYS A 119 22.79 -18.66 -0.40
CA LYS A 119 23.43 -18.98 0.88
C LYS A 119 22.59 -20.04 1.60
N PRO A 120 22.73 -21.33 1.25
CA PRO A 120 21.87 -22.41 1.75
C PRO A 120 21.82 -22.50 3.28
N TRP A 121 22.92 -22.17 3.97
CA TRP A 121 22.97 -22.11 5.44
C TRP A 121 22.12 -20.99 6.06
N THR A 122 21.58 -20.05 5.27
CA THR A 122 20.68 -18.99 5.73
C THR A 122 19.20 -19.28 5.46
N TRP A 123 18.87 -20.38 4.78
CA TRP A 123 17.49 -20.64 4.36
C TRP A 123 16.51 -20.80 5.53
N LEU A 124 16.99 -21.24 6.71
CA LEU A 124 16.18 -21.34 7.93
C LEU A 124 16.04 -20.02 8.69
N ASN A 125 16.67 -18.93 8.25
CA ASN A 125 16.53 -17.59 8.85
C ASN A 125 15.20 -16.93 8.43
N LEU A 126 14.12 -17.67 8.61
CA LEU A 126 12.77 -17.25 8.27
C LEU A 126 12.17 -16.37 9.36
N ARG A 127 11.27 -15.50 8.93
CA ARG A 127 10.29 -14.84 9.79
C ARG A 127 9.12 -15.81 9.92
N TRP A 128 9.26 -16.74 10.85
CA TRP A 128 8.30 -17.81 11.10
C TRP A 128 6.89 -17.27 11.44
N ASP A 129 6.82 -16.07 12.02
CA ASP A 129 5.58 -15.32 12.29
C ASP A 129 4.82 -14.90 11.02
N ARG A 130 5.47 -14.91 9.84
CA ARG A 130 4.86 -14.57 8.54
C ARG A 130 4.77 -15.76 7.59
N PHE A 131 5.15 -16.95 8.03
CA PHE A 131 5.09 -18.16 7.23
C PHE A 131 3.64 -18.61 7.09
N PHE A 132 3.17 -18.83 5.86
CA PHE A 132 1.75 -19.09 5.55
C PHE A 132 0.78 -17.99 6.01
N HIS A 133 1.22 -16.74 6.05
CA HIS A 133 0.32 -15.64 6.36
C HIS A 133 -0.63 -15.38 5.18
N SER A 134 -1.94 -15.56 5.44
CA SER A 134 -2.99 -15.24 4.48
C SER A 134 -3.03 -13.73 4.24
N VAL A 135 -3.22 -13.32 2.99
CA VAL A 135 -3.50 -11.94 2.62
C VAL A 135 -5.01 -11.82 2.44
N HIS A 136 -5.67 -10.95 3.22
CA HIS A 136 -7.12 -10.75 3.14
C HIS A 136 -7.52 -9.89 1.94
#